data_AF-A0A453C2Q5-F1
#
_entry.id   AF-A0A453C2Q5-F1
#
_cell.length_a   1.000
_cell.length_b   1.000
_cell.length_c   1.000
_cell.angle_alpha   90.00
_cell.angle_beta   90.00
_cell.angle_gamma   90.00
#
_symmetry.space_group_name_H-M   'P 1'
#
loop_
_entity.id
_entity.type
_entity.pdbx_description
1 polymer ?
#
loop_
_entity_poly.entity_id
_entity_poly.type
_entity_poly.pdbx_seq_one_letter_code
_entity_poly.pdbx_strand_id
1 'polypeptide(L)'
;MEQVGSQCSTPLSDAQQLSYIWANDEGVRESLGVRKGTKGEWKRCDRDLPYARDITSTVEIHSRLRRQGYPALIYSGDHDSKFPFVGTQAWIRSLNLSITDDWRPWPSCWGAGHTAPEYKPKECLEMFARWLSGDPL
;
A
#
# COMPACT_ATOMS: atom_id res chain seq x y z
N MET A 1 1.21 -13.40 -12.71
CA MET A 1 0.59 -14.03 -11.52
C MET A 1 0.91 -13.14 -10.32
N GLU A 2 0.30 -11.95 -10.28
CA GLU A 2 0.50 -10.98 -9.20
C GLU A 2 -0.40 -11.35 -8.03
N GLN A 3 0.21 -11.64 -6.87
CA GLN A 3 -0.54 -11.84 -5.64
C GLN A 3 -0.94 -10.47 -5.09
N VAL A 4 -2.08 -9.92 -5.51
CA VAL A 4 -2.69 -8.83 -4.72
C VAL A 4 -3.11 -9.46 -3.38
N GLY A 5 -2.38 -9.17 -2.29
CA GLY A 5 -2.89 -9.37 -0.93
C GLY A 5 -2.24 -10.40 0.00
N SER A 6 -0.97 -10.80 -0.15
CA SER A 6 -0.35 -11.71 0.83
C SER A 6 0.57 -11.03 1.88
N GLN A 7 0.25 -9.85 2.40
CA GLN A 7 1.11 -9.20 3.42
C GLN A 7 1.26 -9.98 4.74
N CYS A 8 0.31 -10.84 5.09
CA CYS A 8 0.36 -11.56 6.37
C CYS A 8 1.28 -12.79 6.42
N SER A 9 2.13 -13.02 5.41
CA SER A 9 2.99 -14.22 5.31
C SER A 9 4.19 -14.24 6.25
N THR A 10 4.54 -13.13 6.89
CA THR A 10 5.70 -13.04 7.78
C THR A 10 5.33 -13.43 9.22
N PRO A 11 6.25 -14.03 9.99
CA PRO A 11 6.07 -14.18 11.43
C PRO A 11 5.74 -12.83 12.07
N LEU A 12 4.89 -12.84 13.10
CA LEU A 12 4.48 -11.62 13.79
C LEU A 12 5.72 -10.86 14.30
N SER A 13 6.03 -9.72 13.69
CA SER A 13 7.03 -8.81 14.26
C SER A 13 6.52 -8.28 15.61
N ASP A 14 7.43 -7.80 16.47
CA ASP A 14 7.04 -7.28 17.79
C ASP A 14 6.01 -6.15 17.67
N ALA A 15 6.18 -5.26 16.68
CA ALA A 15 5.23 -4.20 16.36
C ALA A 15 3.83 -4.75 15.99
N GLN A 16 3.78 -5.90 15.33
CA GLN A 16 2.54 -6.55 15.00
C GLN A 16 1.85 -7.13 16.23
N GLN A 17 2.56 -7.64 17.22
CA GLN A 17 1.94 -8.13 18.46
C GLN A 17 1.29 -7.00 19.25
N LEU A 18 1.93 -5.83 19.30
CA LEU A 18 1.38 -4.64 19.97
C LEU A 18 0.03 -4.20 19.39
N SER A 19 -0.16 -4.29 18.06
CA SER A 19 -1.47 -3.95 17.48
C SER A 19 -2.59 -4.88 17.95
N TYR A 20 -2.30 -6.17 18.17
CA TYR A 20 -3.31 -7.12 18.65
C TYR A 20 -3.72 -6.82 20.09
N ILE A 21 -2.75 -6.48 20.95
CA ILE A 21 -3.02 -6.09 22.34
C ILE A 21 -3.87 -4.83 22.36
N TRP A 22 -3.44 -3.79 21.63
CA TRP A 22 -4.13 -2.51 21.61
C TRP A 22 -5.55 -2.59 21.00
N ALA A 23 -5.71 -3.25 19.85
CA ALA A 23 -6.99 -3.29 19.14
C ALA A 23 -8.04 -4.21 19.81
N ASN A 24 -7.61 -5.12 20.69
CA ASN A 24 -8.51 -6.00 21.45
C ASN A 24 -8.78 -5.55 22.87
N ASP A 25 -8.13 -4.49 23.35
CA ASP A 25 -8.47 -3.86 24.63
C ASP A 25 -9.93 -3.36 24.63
N GLU A 26 -10.68 -3.64 25.69
CA GLU A 26 -12.10 -3.26 25.77
C GLU A 26 -12.31 -1.75 25.75
N GLY A 27 -11.45 -0.99 26.42
CA GLY A 27 -11.53 0.47 26.47
C GLY A 27 -11.24 1.11 25.12
N VAL A 28 -10.25 0.58 24.38
CA VAL A 28 -9.98 0.98 22.99
C VAL A 28 -11.19 0.67 22.10
N ARG A 29 -11.76 -0.54 22.20
CA ARG A 29 -12.93 -0.93 21.41
C ARG A 29 -14.15 -0.06 21.70
N GLU A 30 -14.39 0.25 22.96
CA GLU A 30 -15.46 1.18 23.37
C GLU A 30 -15.23 2.59 22.81
N SER A 31 -14.01 3.11 22.93
CA SER A 31 -13.64 4.45 22.43
C SER A 31 -13.74 4.56 20.91
N LEU A 32 -13.48 3.48 20.19
CA LEU A 32 -13.65 3.39 18.73
C LEU A 32 -15.11 3.09 18.31
N GLY A 33 -16.04 2.95 19.27
CA GLY A 33 -17.45 2.69 19.00
C GLY A 33 -17.78 1.25 18.54
N VAL A 34 -16.91 0.28 18.84
CA VAL A 34 -17.16 -1.14 18.53
C VAL A 34 -18.21 -1.69 19.50
N ARG A 35 -19.41 -1.95 18.98
CA ARG A 35 -20.53 -2.46 19.78
C ARG A 35 -20.23 -3.85 20.35
N LYS A 36 -20.38 -4.02 21.68
CA LYS A 36 -20.18 -5.31 22.36
C LYS A 36 -21.07 -6.40 21.73
N GLY A 37 -20.51 -7.59 21.53
CA GLY A 37 -21.18 -8.73 20.92
C GLY A 37 -21.31 -8.73 19.39
N THR A 38 -20.94 -7.64 18.69
CA THR A 38 -21.08 -7.58 17.21
C THR A 38 -19.87 -8.10 16.43
N LYS A 39 -18.69 -8.04 17.05
CA LYS A 39 -17.42 -8.46 16.46
C LYS A 39 -16.64 -9.26 17.49
N GLY A 40 -16.04 -10.35 17.03
CA GLY A 40 -15.09 -11.14 17.83
C GLY A 40 -13.74 -10.44 18.00
N GLU A 41 -12.71 -11.25 18.24
CA GLU A 41 -11.32 -10.81 18.27
C GLU A 41 -10.94 -10.11 16.96
N TRP A 42 -10.31 -8.94 17.07
CA TRP A 42 -9.74 -8.23 15.95
C TRP A 42 -8.51 -8.97 15.43
N LYS A 43 -8.47 -9.20 14.12
CA LYS A 43 -7.36 -9.81 13.41
C LYS A 43 -6.86 -8.83 12.34
N ARG A 44 -5.53 -8.63 12.26
CA ARG A 44 -4.93 -7.78 11.22
C ARG A 44 -5.23 -8.29 9.81
N CYS A 45 -5.12 -9.60 9.61
CA CYS A 45 -5.52 -10.24 8.37
C CYS A 45 -6.40 -11.44 8.67
N ASP A 46 -7.55 -11.47 8.01
CA ASP A 46 -8.42 -12.64 7.97
C ASP A 46 -8.16 -13.38 6.65
N ARG A 47 -7.62 -14.60 6.75
CA ARG A 47 -7.28 -15.42 5.58
C ARG A 47 -8.42 -16.34 5.15
N ASP A 48 -9.47 -16.43 5.97
CA ASP A 48 -10.61 -17.32 5.75
C ASP A 48 -11.75 -16.60 5.01
N LEU A 49 -11.55 -15.33 4.66
CA LEU A 49 -12.50 -14.57 3.86
C LEU A 49 -12.68 -15.23 2.48
N PRO A 50 -13.93 -15.50 2.05
CA PRO A 50 -14.20 -16.07 0.73
C PRO A 50 -13.87 -15.02 -0.33
N TYR A 51 -12.68 -15.10 -0.90
CA TYR A 51 -12.18 -14.17 -1.91
C TYR A 51 -11.72 -14.90 -3.17
N ALA A 52 -12.38 -14.60 -4.30
CA ALA A 52 -11.96 -15.08 -5.61
C ALA A 52 -10.89 -14.14 -6.20
N ARG A 53 -9.82 -14.72 -6.74
CA ARG A 53 -8.75 -13.97 -7.44
C ARG A 53 -8.96 -14.05 -8.95
N ASP A 54 -9.98 -13.37 -9.43
CA ASP A 54 -10.40 -13.33 -10.83
C ASP A 54 -9.75 -12.18 -11.63
N ILE A 55 -9.28 -11.13 -10.95
CA ILE A 55 -8.53 -10.04 -11.55
C ILE A 55 -7.05 -10.42 -11.65
N THR A 56 -6.54 -10.57 -12.87
CA THR A 56 -5.15 -10.96 -13.14
C THR A 56 -4.22 -9.79 -13.44
N SER A 57 -4.77 -8.63 -13.82
CA SER A 57 -4.04 -7.40 -14.11
C SER A 57 -4.94 -6.18 -13.93
N THR A 58 -4.35 -5.07 -13.50
CA THR A 58 -5.01 -3.77 -13.31
C THR A 58 -4.67 -2.74 -14.39
N VAL A 59 -3.86 -3.12 -15.40
CA VAL A 59 -3.40 -2.21 -16.47
C VAL A 59 -4.57 -1.57 -17.22
N GLU A 60 -5.59 -2.37 -17.58
CA GLU A 60 -6.78 -1.88 -18.28
C GLU A 60 -7.61 -0.92 -17.40
N ILE A 61 -7.74 -1.23 -16.11
CA ILE A 61 -8.47 -0.41 -15.14
C ILE A 61 -7.79 0.96 -15.02
N HIS A 62 -6.47 1.00 -14.82
CA HIS A 62 -5.71 2.25 -14.77
C HIS A 62 -5.78 3.03 -16.08
N SER A 63 -5.71 2.36 -17.23
CA SER A 63 -5.86 2.98 -18.54
C SER A 63 -7.22 3.67 -18.70
N ARG A 64 -8.30 3.05 -18.19
CA ARG A 64 -9.65 3.63 -18.18
C ARG A 64 -9.76 4.84 -17.27
N LEU A 65 -9.27 4.74 -16.03
CA LEU A 65 -9.31 5.85 -15.06
C LEU A 65 -8.52 7.06 -15.55
N ARG A 66 -7.36 6.83 -16.17
CA ARG A 66 -6.57 7.89 -16.80
C ARG A 66 -7.35 8.61 -17.89
N ARG A 67 -8.08 7.90 -18.76
CA ARG A 67 -8.93 8.53 -19.80
C ARG A 67 -10.06 9.37 -19.22
N GLN A 68 -10.47 9.12 -17.98
CA GLN A 68 -11.48 9.89 -17.25
C GLN A 68 -10.87 11.08 -16.49
N GLY A 69 -9.55 11.29 -16.55
CA GLY A 69 -8.88 12.42 -15.92
C GLY A 69 -8.50 12.21 -14.45
N TYR A 70 -8.55 10.98 -13.92
CA TYR A 70 -8.13 10.71 -12.56
C TYR A 70 -6.59 10.66 -12.45
N PRO A 71 -5.98 11.50 -11.60
CA PRO A 71 -4.54 11.46 -11.35
C PRO A 71 -4.19 10.22 -10.51
N ALA A 72 -3.02 9.62 -10.77
CA ALA A 72 -2.53 8.47 -10.04
C ALA A 72 -1.05 8.65 -9.68
N LEU A 73 -0.73 8.39 -8.40
CA LEU A 73 0.65 8.26 -7.91
C LEU A 73 0.93 6.78 -7.67
N ILE A 74 1.96 6.26 -8.34
CA ILE A 74 2.48 4.90 -8.12
C ILE A 74 3.86 5.04 -7.50
N TYR A 75 4.06 4.48 -6.31
CA TYR A 75 5.34 4.47 -5.61
C TYR A 75 5.64 3.07 -5.06
N SER A 76 6.91 2.74 -4.93
CA SER A 76 7.39 1.45 -4.43
C SER A 76 8.56 1.67 -3.47
N GLY A 77 8.60 0.92 -2.37
CA GLY A 77 9.82 0.76 -1.57
C GLY A 77 10.82 -0.13 -2.33
N ASP A 78 12.03 0.35 -2.54
CA ASP A 78 13.05 -0.34 -3.35
C ASP A 78 13.69 -1.55 -2.66
N HIS A 79 13.46 -1.73 -1.35
CA HIS A 79 13.93 -2.88 -0.57
C HIS A 79 12.84 -3.93 -0.32
N ASP A 80 11.67 -3.78 -0.92
CA ASP A 80 10.66 -4.83 -0.90
C ASP A 80 11.02 -5.97 -1.86
N SER A 81 11.41 -7.12 -1.32
CA SER A 81 11.68 -8.31 -2.13
C SER A 81 10.42 -9.06 -2.56
N LYS A 82 9.28 -8.82 -1.90
CA LYS A 82 8.03 -9.53 -2.17
C LYS A 82 7.30 -8.92 -3.35
N PHE A 83 7.27 -7.58 -3.44
CA PHE A 83 6.77 -6.83 -4.58
C PHE A 83 7.84 -5.83 -5.05
N PRO A 84 8.86 -6.31 -5.77
CA PRO A 84 10.01 -5.49 -6.10
C PRO A 84 9.65 -4.39 -7.10
N PHE A 85 10.26 -3.21 -6.92
CA PHE A 85 9.99 -2.02 -7.73
C PHE A 85 10.20 -2.25 -9.24
N VAL A 86 11.06 -3.19 -9.64
CA VAL A 86 11.27 -3.57 -11.05
C VAL A 86 10.00 -4.16 -11.70
N GLY A 87 9.18 -4.87 -10.91
CA GLY A 87 7.88 -5.37 -11.36
C GLY A 87 6.91 -4.21 -11.61
N THR A 88 6.86 -3.25 -10.69
CA THR A 88 6.08 -2.02 -10.85
C THR A 88 6.55 -1.20 -12.06
N GLN A 89 7.87 -1.09 -12.30
CA GLN A 89 8.39 -0.43 -13.50
C GLN A 89 7.95 -1.13 -14.79
N ALA A 90 7.99 -2.47 -14.84
CA ALA A 90 7.50 -3.23 -15.99
C ALA A 90 5.98 -3.03 -16.20
N TRP A 91 5.21 -3.02 -15.12
CA TRP A 91 3.77 -2.73 -15.15
C TRP A 91 3.48 -1.31 -15.68
N ILE A 92 4.19 -0.28 -15.22
CA ILE A 92 4.03 1.10 -15.70
C ILE A 92 4.35 1.20 -17.20
N ARG A 93 5.43 0.56 -17.65
CA ARG A 93 5.80 0.53 -19.09
C ARG A 93 4.70 -0.09 -19.95
N SER A 94 3.96 -1.07 -19.43
CA SER A 94 2.85 -1.72 -20.15
C SER A 94 1.64 -0.80 -20.40
N LEU A 95 1.51 0.31 -19.67
CA LEU A 95 0.47 1.32 -19.91
C LEU A 95 0.72 2.14 -21.20
N ASN A 96 1.93 2.06 -21.76
CA ASN A 96 2.34 2.75 -22.99
C ASN A 96 2.03 4.27 -22.96
N LEU A 97 2.38 4.92 -21.85
CA LEU A 97 2.22 6.35 -21.66
C LEU A 97 3.43 7.11 -22.21
N SER A 98 3.18 8.30 -22.75
CA SER A 98 4.23 9.25 -23.10
C SER A 98 4.91 9.80 -21.85
N ILE A 99 6.24 9.83 -21.85
CA ILE A 99 7.03 10.49 -20.81
C ILE A 99 6.90 12.00 -20.99
N THR A 100 6.42 12.70 -19.95
CA THR A 100 6.35 14.17 -19.93
C THR A 100 7.57 14.81 -19.28
N ASP A 101 8.18 14.10 -18.33
CA ASP A 101 9.33 14.53 -17.56
C ASP A 101 10.29 13.35 -17.40
N ASP A 102 11.57 13.59 -17.67
CA ASP A 102 12.61 12.57 -17.50
C ASP A 102 12.77 12.16 -16.04
N TRP A 103 13.27 10.95 -15.83
CA TRP A 103 13.55 10.44 -14.50
C TRP A 103 14.57 11.36 -13.80
N ARG A 104 14.25 11.74 -12.57
CA ARG A 104 15.15 12.51 -11.70
C ARG A 104 15.25 11.88 -10.32
N PRO A 105 16.43 11.95 -9.68
CA PRO A 105 16.54 11.61 -8.28
C PRO A 105 15.74 12.62 -7.46
N TRP A 106 15.02 12.13 -6.47
CA TRP A 106 14.31 12.94 -5.49
C TRP A 106 14.45 12.26 -4.12
N PRO A 107 14.42 13.02 -3.01
CA PRO A 107 14.45 12.47 -1.67
C PRO A 107 13.15 11.69 -1.42
N SER A 108 13.18 10.41 -1.80
CA SER A 108 12.05 9.49 -1.74
C SER A 108 12.17 8.52 -0.58
N CYS A 109 11.20 7.61 -0.46
CA CYS A 109 11.27 6.43 0.40
C CYS A 109 12.34 5.41 -0.05
N TRP A 110 13.52 5.84 -0.53
CA TRP A 110 14.67 4.97 -0.82
C TRP A 110 15.07 4.22 0.44
N GLY A 111 15.43 2.95 0.31
CA GLY A 111 15.70 2.08 1.44
C GLY A 111 14.46 1.54 2.15
N ALA A 112 13.25 1.86 1.67
CA ALA A 112 12.02 1.41 2.32
C ALA A 112 11.56 0.04 1.84
N GLY A 113 10.99 -0.74 2.74
CA GLY A 113 10.38 -2.03 2.43
C GLY A 113 8.95 -1.91 1.91
N HIS A 114 8.18 -2.99 2.06
CA HIS A 114 6.80 -3.08 1.57
C HIS A 114 5.87 -2.05 2.22
N THR A 115 5.99 -1.84 3.54
CA THR A 115 5.29 -0.81 4.30
C THR A 115 6.14 0.47 4.33
N ALA A 116 6.36 1.09 3.18
CA ALA A 116 7.34 2.18 3.06
C ALA A 116 7.19 3.32 4.11
N PRO A 117 5.97 3.79 4.47
CA PRO A 117 5.78 4.79 5.53
C PRO A 117 6.19 4.33 6.94
N GLU A 118 6.27 3.03 7.22
CA GLU A 118 6.76 2.48 8.49
C GLU A 118 8.28 2.69 8.63
N TYR A 119 9.02 2.56 7.52
CA TYR A 119 10.48 2.65 7.50
C TYR A 119 11.01 4.05 7.17
N LYS A 120 10.25 4.82 6.37
CA LYS A 120 10.61 6.17 5.89
C LYS A 120 9.46 7.16 6.06
N PRO A 121 8.98 7.39 7.30
CA PRO A 121 7.75 8.16 7.54
C PRO A 121 7.84 9.61 7.07
N LYS A 122 8.98 10.28 7.24
CA LYS A 122 9.15 11.69 6.88
C LYS A 122 9.17 11.88 5.36
N GLU A 123 9.95 11.04 4.68
CA GLU A 123 10.12 11.06 3.24
C GLU A 123 8.82 10.67 2.52
N CYS A 124 8.12 9.65 3.01
CA CYS A 124 6.84 9.24 2.43
C CYS A 124 5.72 10.28 2.70
N LEU A 125 5.76 10.97 3.84
CA LEU A 125 4.83 12.08 4.12
C LEU A 125 5.09 13.28 3.20
N GLU A 126 6.36 13.64 2.99
CA GLU A 126 6.75 14.73 2.09
C GLU A 126 6.32 14.45 0.64
N MET A 127 6.58 13.22 0.14
CA MET A 127 6.08 12.76 -1.15
C MET A 127 4.56 12.96 -1.27
N PHE A 128 3.81 12.48 -0.28
CA PHE A 128 2.36 12.52 -0.30
C PHE A 128 1.82 13.96 -0.24
N ALA A 129 2.44 14.82 0.58
CA ALA A 129 2.06 16.23 0.68
C ALA A 129 2.27 17.00 -0.62
N ARG A 130 3.41 16.78 -1.30
CA ARG A 130 3.70 17.40 -2.61
C ARG A 130 2.72 16.91 -3.68
N TRP A 131 2.44 15.61 -3.71
CA TRP A 131 1.44 15.04 -4.61
C TRP A 131 0.05 15.66 -4.43
N LEU A 132 -0.42 15.80 -3.19
CA LEU A 132 -1.73 16.43 -2.90
C LEU A 132 -1.78 17.90 -3.31
N SER A 133 -0.64 18.60 -3.24
CA SER A 133 -0.55 20.03 -3.58
C SER A 133 -0.35 20.27 -5.07
N GLY A 134 -0.12 19.21 -5.86
CA GLY A 134 0.23 19.31 -7.28
C GLY A 134 1.67 19.79 -7.52
N ASP A 135 2.50 19.79 -6.48
CA ASP A 135 3.90 20.16 -6.60
C ASP A 135 4.68 19.02 -7.28
N PRO A 136 5.65 19.34 -8.16
CA PRO A 136 6.55 18.33 -8.71
C PRO A 136 7.23 17.55 -7.59
N LEU A 137 7.54 16.26 -7.76
CA LEU A 137 8.34 15.44 -6.83
C LEU A 137 9.85 15.62 -7.06
#